data_AF-A0A5N6LJ25-F1
#
_entry.id   AF-A0A5N6LJ25-F1
#
_cell.length_a   1.000
_cell.length_b   1.000
_cell.length_c   1.000
_cell.angle_alpha   90.00
_cell.angle_beta   90.00
_cell.angle_gamma   90.00
#
_symmetry.space_group_name_H-M   'P 1'
#
loop_
_entity.id
_entity.type
_entity.pdbx_description
1 polymer ?
#
loop_
_entity_poly.entity_id
_entity_poly.type
_entity_poly.pdbx_seq_one_letter_code
_entity_poly.pdbx_strand_id
1 'polypeptide(L)'
;MAEVRVPLIQNLEATLRDGDVPQTLQFQPAVDSTESGKSESSESKPLQPMVDPLGNARTAIQEDIAKEFAALRAAGTMSPSEAAALATKKVMEKHGFLNPT
;
A
#
# COMPACT_ATOMS: atom_id res chain seq x y z
N MET A 1 -24.34 -24.35 -20.46
CA MET A 1 -23.18 -24.61 -19.57
C MET A 1 -23.35 -23.85 -18.25
N ALA A 2 -24.26 -24.29 -17.37
CA ALA A 2 -24.53 -23.66 -16.06
C ALA A 2 -24.45 -24.68 -14.91
N GLU A 3 -23.68 -25.75 -15.10
CA GLU A 3 -23.77 -26.97 -14.27
C GLU A 3 -22.77 -27.02 -13.10
N VAL A 4 -21.78 -26.14 -13.08
CA VAL A 4 -20.72 -26.14 -12.04
C VAL A 4 -21.13 -25.36 -10.78
N ARG A 5 -22.13 -24.47 -10.86
CA ARG A 5 -22.50 -23.61 -9.74
C ARG A 5 -23.46 -24.29 -8.75
N VAL A 6 -24.35 -25.16 -9.22
CA VAL A 6 -25.32 -25.89 -8.38
C VAL A 6 -24.65 -26.74 -7.31
N PRO A 7 -23.63 -27.58 -7.57
CA PRO A 7 -23.04 -28.42 -6.52
C PRO A 7 -22.33 -27.62 -5.41
N LEU A 8 -21.80 -26.44 -5.75
CA LEU A 8 -21.16 -25.55 -4.77
C LEU A 8 -22.19 -24.91 -3.82
N ILE A 9 -23.33 -24.49 -4.37
CA ILE A 9 -24.42 -23.89 -3.59
C ILE A 9 -24.98 -24.91 -2.60
N GLN A 10 -25.26 -26.14 -3.05
CA GLN A 10 -25.77 -27.20 -2.17
C GLN A 10 -24.82 -27.53 -1.02
N ASN A 11 -23.50 -27.46 -1.25
CA ASN A 11 -22.49 -27.67 -0.20
C ASN A 11 -22.55 -26.56 0.86
N LEU A 12 -22.64 -25.30 0.43
CA LEU A 12 -22.76 -24.16 1.32
C LEU A 12 -24.06 -24.22 2.14
N GLU A 13 -25.17 -24.55 1.49
CA GLU A 13 -26.49 -24.66 2.15
C GLU A 13 -26.54 -25.79 3.17
N ALA A 14 -25.93 -26.95 2.90
CA ALA A 14 -25.84 -28.06 3.86
C ALA A 14 -25.09 -27.65 5.13
N THR A 15 -23.88 -27.10 4.99
CA THR A 15 -23.09 -26.58 6.12
C THR A 15 -23.86 -25.54 6.96
N LEU A 16 -24.59 -24.64 6.31
CA LEU A 16 -25.47 -23.66 6.98
C LEU A 16 -26.68 -24.30 7.69
N ARG A 17 -27.23 -25.42 7.18
CA ARG A 17 -28.33 -26.15 7.82
C ARG A 17 -27.87 -26.94 9.05
N ASP A 18 -26.65 -27.50 9.01
CA ASP A 18 -26.00 -28.18 10.13
C ASP A 18 -25.47 -27.20 11.20
N GLY A 19 -25.57 -25.89 10.96
CA GLY A 19 -25.13 -24.83 11.89
C GLY A 19 -23.61 -24.64 11.93
N ASP A 20 -22.90 -25.26 10.99
CA ASP A 20 -21.45 -25.15 10.85
C ASP A 20 -21.09 -23.94 9.98
N VAL A 21 -19.92 -23.33 10.22
CA VAL A 21 -19.53 -22.10 9.53
C VAL A 21 -18.75 -22.47 8.27
N PRO A 22 -19.20 -22.08 7.06
CA PRO A 22 -18.44 -22.34 5.86
C PRO A 22 -17.06 -21.73 6.00
N GLN A 23 -16.00 -22.52 5.73
CA GLN A 23 -14.63 -22.04 5.80
C GLN A 23 -14.50 -20.77 4.95
N THR A 24 -14.38 -19.63 5.63
CA THR A 24 -14.18 -18.35 4.96
C THR A 24 -12.82 -18.44 4.26
N LEU A 25 -12.78 -18.01 3.00
CA LEU A 25 -11.53 -17.87 2.27
C LEU A 25 -10.63 -16.90 3.07
N GLN A 26 -9.67 -17.45 3.83
CA GLN A 26 -8.78 -16.65 4.66
C GLN A 26 -7.85 -15.87 3.72
N PHE A 27 -8.14 -14.59 3.52
CA PHE A 27 -7.15 -13.63 3.07
C PHE A 27 -6.22 -13.37 4.25
N GLN A 28 -5.13 -14.13 4.32
CA GLN A 28 -4.03 -13.80 5.22
C GLN A 28 -3.32 -12.58 4.61
N PRO A 29 -3.40 -11.37 5.19
CA PRO A 29 -2.45 -10.34 4.84
C PRO A 29 -1.08 -10.90 5.23
N ALA A 30 -0.12 -10.87 4.31
CA ALA A 30 1.27 -11.11 4.65
C ALA A 30 1.68 -10.03 5.65
N VAL A 31 1.55 -10.32 6.94
CA VAL A 31 2.27 -9.61 7.99
C VAL A 31 3.70 -10.07 7.86
N ASP A 32 4.41 -9.45 6.92
CA ASP A 32 5.85 -9.35 6.96
C ASP A 32 6.18 -8.82 8.35
N SER A 33 6.72 -9.73 9.16
CA SER A 33 7.14 -9.43 10.50
C SER A 33 8.17 -8.33 10.38
N THR A 34 7.95 -7.25 11.10
CA THR A 34 8.94 -6.20 11.36
C THR A 34 10.33 -6.77 11.55
N GLU A 35 11.14 -6.77 10.49
CA GLU A 35 12.59 -6.65 10.59
C GLU A 35 12.93 -5.18 10.36
N SER A 36 13.27 -4.52 11.46
CA SER A 36 14.10 -3.33 11.39
C SER A 36 15.44 -3.77 10.80
N GLY A 37 15.75 -3.35 9.59
CA GLY A 37 17.12 -3.34 9.11
C GLY A 37 17.31 -3.72 7.65
N LYS A 38 17.80 -2.73 6.90
CA LYS A 38 18.79 -2.91 5.83
C LYS A 38 18.27 -3.36 4.46
N SER A 39 18.18 -2.36 3.59
CA SER A 39 18.75 -2.34 2.23
C SER A 39 18.82 -3.67 1.46
N GLU A 40 18.05 -3.79 0.39
CA GLU A 40 18.37 -4.48 -0.88
C GLU A 40 17.16 -4.26 -1.81
N SER A 41 17.18 -3.58 -2.96
CA SER A 41 18.11 -3.61 -4.10
C SER A 41 18.29 -5.01 -4.65
N SER A 42 17.37 -5.44 -5.52
CA SER A 42 17.53 -6.65 -6.32
C SER A 42 18.63 -6.48 -7.37
N GLU A 43 19.71 -7.24 -7.15
CA GLU A 43 20.49 -8.03 -8.12
C GLU A 43 21.11 -7.35 -9.36
N SER A 44 22.43 -7.10 -9.33
CA SER A 44 23.46 -7.85 -10.08
C SER A 44 24.73 -7.01 -10.37
N LYS A 45 25.91 -7.57 -10.01
CA LYS A 45 27.29 -7.17 -10.40
C LYS A 45 27.84 -5.86 -9.77
N PRO A 46 29.03 -5.87 -9.12
CA PRO A 46 29.58 -4.66 -8.51
C PRO A 46 30.14 -3.74 -9.60
N LEU A 47 29.29 -2.86 -10.11
CA LEU A 47 29.66 -1.76 -11.01
C LEU A 47 29.10 -0.46 -10.47
N GLN A 48 29.79 0.08 -9.47
CA GLN A 48 29.70 1.47 -8.97
C GLN A 48 28.32 1.87 -8.40
N PRO A 49 28.28 2.70 -7.32
CA PRO A 49 27.04 3.29 -6.86
C PRO A 49 26.63 4.37 -7.88
N MET A 50 26.09 3.94 -9.02
CA MET A 50 25.33 4.79 -9.91
C MET A 50 24.07 5.13 -9.12
N VAL A 51 24.13 6.24 -8.37
CA VAL A 51 23.06 6.76 -7.51
C VAL A 51 21.80 6.78 -8.36
N ASP A 52 20.86 5.86 -8.08
CA ASP A 52 19.63 5.75 -8.84
C ASP A 52 18.89 7.09 -8.74
N PRO A 53 18.84 7.89 -9.82
CA PRO A 53 18.25 9.21 -9.77
C PRO A 53 16.75 9.12 -9.41
N LEU A 54 16.10 8.00 -9.71
CA LEU A 54 14.69 7.78 -9.41
C LEU A 54 14.45 7.45 -7.93
N GLY A 55 15.36 6.68 -7.32
CA GLY A 55 15.41 6.43 -5.89
C GLY A 55 15.59 7.72 -5.09
N ASN A 56 16.55 8.57 -5.47
CA ASN A 56 16.74 9.87 -4.82
C ASN A 56 15.50 10.77 -4.95
N ALA A 57 14.88 10.82 -6.12
CA ALA A 57 13.66 11.59 -6.33
C ALA A 57 12.49 11.06 -5.47
N ARG A 58 12.34 9.73 -5.36
CA ARG A 58 11.35 9.10 -4.48
C ARG A 58 11.58 9.45 -3.01
N THR A 59 12.82 9.35 -2.54
CA THR A 59 13.19 9.70 -1.16
C THR A 59 12.87 11.16 -0.85
N ALA A 60 13.21 12.08 -1.76
CA ALA A 60 12.89 13.50 -1.59
C ALA A 60 11.38 13.77 -1.51
N ILE A 61 10.59 13.12 -2.37
CA ILE A 61 9.13 13.24 -2.35
C ILE A 61 8.54 12.65 -1.06
N GLN A 62 9.05 11.51 -0.59
CA GLN A 62 8.59 10.90 0.66
C GLN A 62 8.86 11.79 1.88
N GLU A 63 10.04 12.43 1.96
CA GLU A 63 10.35 13.40 3.00
C GLU A 63 9.40 14.60 2.97
N ASP A 64 9.14 15.17 1.79
CA ASP A 64 8.24 16.33 1.64
C ASP A 64 6.80 15.96 2.07
N ILE A 65 6.31 14.78 1.67
CA ILE A 65 4.97 14.27 2.08
C ILE A 65 4.92 14.07 3.60
N ALA A 66 5.94 13.45 4.19
CA ALA A 66 5.97 13.17 5.62
C ALA A 66 5.99 14.47 6.44
N LYS A 67 6.78 15.46 6.00
CA LYS A 67 6.83 16.78 6.61
C LYS A 67 5.49 17.49 6.55
N GLU A 68 4.83 17.44 5.39
CA GLU A 68 3.55 18.13 5.20
C GLU A 68 2.40 17.44 5.91
N PHE A 69 2.46 16.11 5.99
CA PHE A 69 1.54 15.33 6.79
C PHE A 69 1.70 15.63 8.29
N ALA A 70 2.94 15.75 8.78
CA ALA A 70 3.21 16.13 10.16
C ALA A 70 2.69 17.54 10.47
N ALA A 71 2.84 18.49 9.55
CA ALA A 71 2.30 19.84 9.71
C ALA A 71 0.76 19.84 9.79
N LEU A 72 0.08 19.10 8.91
CA LEU A 72 -1.39 18.96 8.97
C LEU A 72 -1.87 18.27 10.25
N ARG A 73 -1.12 17.27 10.73
CA ARG A 73 -1.43 16.59 11.98
C ARG A 73 -1.21 17.50 13.19
N ALA A 74 -0.15 18.30 13.18
CA ALA A 74 0.15 19.29 14.21
C ALA A 74 -0.91 20.41 14.23
N ALA A 75 -1.47 20.78 13.08
CA ALA A 75 -2.61 21.69 13.01
C ALA A 75 -3.89 21.09 13.64
N GLY A 76 -4.01 19.75 13.65
CA GLY A 76 -5.05 19.03 14.39
C GLY A 76 -6.48 19.18 13.83
N THR A 77 -6.64 19.70 12.62
CA THR A 77 -7.96 19.99 12.03
C THR A 77 -8.54 18.84 11.21
N MET A 78 -7.74 17.83 10.85
CA MET A 78 -8.12 16.76 9.92
C MET A 78 -7.80 15.37 10.51
N SER A 79 -8.58 14.37 10.10
CA SER A 79 -8.30 12.96 10.39
C SER A 79 -6.98 12.52 9.73
N PRO A 80 -6.21 11.56 10.31
CA PRO A 80 -4.95 11.11 9.73
C PRO A 80 -5.07 10.62 8.28
N SER A 81 -6.16 9.92 7.94
CA SER A 81 -6.37 9.44 6.57
C SER A 81 -6.59 10.60 5.59
N GLU A 82 -7.29 11.64 6.03
CA GLU A 82 -7.59 12.82 5.22
C GLU A 82 -6.34 13.69 5.05
N ALA A 83 -5.60 13.91 6.13
CA ALA A 83 -4.34 14.64 6.09
C ALA A 83 -3.30 13.93 5.20
N ALA A 84 -3.25 12.60 5.18
CA ALA A 84 -2.33 11.84 4.33
C ALA A 84 -2.65 12.01 2.84
N ALA A 85 -3.94 11.95 2.49
CA ALA A 85 -4.40 12.17 1.12
C ALA A 85 -4.11 13.60 0.65
N LEU A 86 -4.39 14.60 1.50
CA LEU A 86 -4.12 16.01 1.21
C LEU A 86 -2.62 16.32 1.09
N ALA A 87 -1.79 15.77 1.97
CA ALA A 87 -0.34 15.96 1.92
C ALA A 87 0.25 15.42 0.62
N THR A 88 -0.11 14.19 0.25
CA THR A 88 0.34 13.56 -1.00
C THR A 88 -0.13 14.38 -2.21
N LYS A 89 -1.40 14.80 -2.23
CA LYS A 89 -1.94 15.64 -3.30
C LYS A 89 -1.14 16.95 -3.44
N LYS A 90 -0.90 17.68 -2.35
CA LYS A 90 -0.17 18.95 -2.37
C LYS A 90 1.27 18.81 -2.87
N VAL A 91 1.98 17.78 -2.40
CA VAL A 91 3.37 17.53 -2.82
C VAL A 91 3.41 17.11 -4.29
N MET A 92 2.50 16.23 -4.72
CA MET A 92 2.44 15.82 -6.13
C MET A 92 2.02 16.96 -7.05
N GLU A 93 1.12 17.85 -6.64
CA GLU A 93 0.81 19.08 -7.37
C GLU A 93 2.06 19.96 -7.47
N LYS A 94 2.74 20.24 -6.34
CA LYS A 94 3.98 21.03 -6.29
C LYS A 94 5.07 20.46 -7.20
N HIS A 95 5.26 19.13 -7.24
CA HIS A 95 6.24 18.48 -8.12
C HIS A 95 5.74 18.29 -9.57
N GLY A 96 4.43 18.19 -9.79
CA GLY A 96 3.80 18.07 -11.10
C GLY A 96 3.81 19.38 -11.90
N PHE A 97 3.69 20.52 -11.22
CA PHE A 97 3.82 21.85 -11.85
C PHE A 97 5.27 22.24 -12.17
N LEU A 98 6.27 21.55 -11.60
CA LEU A 98 7.70 21.83 -11.80
C LEU A 98 8.33 21.06 -12.98
N ASN A 99 7.54 20.30 -13.75
CA ASN A 99 7.95 19.75 -15.04
C ASN A 99 7.15 20.36 -16.21
N PRO A 100 7.19 21.68 -16.46
CA PRO A 100 7.02 22.15 -17.83
C PRO A 100 8.27 21.72 -18.61
N THR A 101 8.04 21.20 -19.82
CA THR A 101 9.05 20.88 -20.84
C THR A 101 10.18 21.90 -20.93
#